data_AF-A0A936DPR6-F1
#
_entry.id   AF-A0A936DPR6-F1
#
_cell.length_a   1.000
_cell.length_b   1.000
_cell.length_c   1.000
_cell.angle_alpha   90.00
_cell.angle_beta   90.00
_cell.angle_gamma   90.00
#
_symmetry.space_group_name_H-M   'P 1'
#
loop_
_entity.id
_entity.type
_entity.pdbx_description
1 polymer ?
#
loop_
_entity_poly.entity_id
_entity_poly.type
_entity_poly.pdbx_seq_one_letter_code
_entity_poly.pdbx_strand_id
1 'polypeptide(L)'
;MKIADSFYEPGKFTTLVGYEWSSQPNTRNLHRNVIFRSSSKLPVPFSYFDSQKPEDLWAWMDEQRKAGLQLLAIPHNGNLSNGAMFALEDSDGNPISRAYAETRMRNERLTEIIQTKGQSETHPLMAPNDEFAGFEIWTKPVAGPGTVKVLETNYVRNAFRNGMVLQQTIGINPFEYGVVGGGDIHTSIVSHEEYQHT
;
A
#
# COMPACT_ATOMS: atom_id res chain seq x y z
N MET A 1 -19.92 8.65 -10.69
CA MET A 1 -18.63 9.30 -11.01
C MET A 1 -18.73 10.51 -11.95
N LYS A 2 -19.93 11.02 -12.30
CA LYS A 2 -20.08 12.20 -13.17
C LYS A 2 -19.25 13.42 -12.72
N ILE A 3 -19.14 13.64 -11.41
CA ILE A 3 -18.34 14.75 -10.85
C ILE A 3 -16.87 14.63 -11.24
N ALA A 4 -16.25 13.46 -11.07
CA ALA A 4 -14.85 13.26 -11.43
C ALA A 4 -14.61 13.56 -12.92
N ASP A 5 -15.52 13.13 -13.79
CA ASP A 5 -15.42 13.38 -15.23
C ASP A 5 -15.62 14.87 -15.57
N SER A 6 -16.55 15.54 -14.89
CA SER A 6 -16.83 16.98 -15.10
C SER A 6 -15.67 17.90 -14.75
N PHE A 7 -14.80 17.48 -13.83
CA PHE A 7 -13.63 18.24 -13.42
C PHE A 7 -12.32 17.75 -14.08
N TYR A 8 -12.36 16.70 -14.90
CA TYR A 8 -11.17 16.21 -15.58
C TYR A 8 -10.77 17.15 -16.73
N GLU A 9 -9.61 17.80 -16.58
CA GLU A 9 -9.02 18.67 -17.60
C GLU A 9 -7.63 18.16 -17.98
N PRO A 10 -7.47 17.41 -19.10
CA PRO A 10 -6.18 16.89 -19.54
C PRO A 10 -5.08 17.95 -19.57
N GLY A 11 -3.94 17.66 -18.93
CA GLY A 11 -2.79 18.57 -18.84
C GLY A 11 -2.94 19.71 -17.83
N LYS A 12 -4.08 19.83 -17.15
CA LYS A 12 -4.32 20.84 -16.10
C LYS A 12 -4.71 20.21 -14.76
N PHE A 13 -5.72 19.36 -14.76
CA PHE A 13 -6.22 18.69 -13.56
C PHE A 13 -6.69 17.28 -13.88
N THR A 14 -6.03 16.29 -13.26
CA THR A 14 -6.39 14.88 -13.40
C THR A 14 -7.20 14.44 -12.19
N THR A 15 -8.45 14.08 -12.41
CA THR A 15 -9.25 13.37 -11.43
C THR A 15 -8.97 11.89 -11.50
N LEU A 16 -9.00 11.23 -10.35
CA LEU A 16 -8.87 9.78 -10.23
C LEU A 16 -10.13 9.26 -9.55
N VAL A 17 -10.60 8.11 -10.02
CA VAL A 17 -11.71 7.39 -9.39
C VAL A 17 -11.16 6.19 -8.64
N GLY A 18 -11.49 6.07 -7.36
CA GLY A 18 -10.94 5.03 -6.51
C GLY A 18 -11.61 4.96 -5.16
N TYR A 19 -11.17 3.99 -4.38
CA TYR A 19 -11.61 3.75 -3.01
C TYR A 19 -10.48 3.11 -2.20
N GLU A 20 -10.56 3.18 -0.88
CA GLU A 20 -9.66 2.44 0.00
C GLU A 20 -10.25 1.07 0.34
N TRP A 21 -9.47 0.01 0.12
CA TRP A 21 -9.71 -1.29 0.74
C TRP A 21 -8.98 -1.33 2.08
N SER A 22 -9.75 -1.30 3.17
CA SER A 22 -9.21 -1.18 4.53
C SER A 22 -9.35 -2.51 5.27
N SER A 23 -8.27 -3.31 5.31
CA SER A 23 -8.23 -4.58 6.04
C SER A 23 -7.38 -4.48 7.30
N GLN A 24 -7.85 -5.05 8.42
CA GLN A 24 -7.17 -5.02 9.72
C GLN A 24 -7.17 -6.37 10.46
N PRO A 25 -6.80 -7.50 9.79
CA PRO A 25 -6.82 -8.81 10.41
C PRO A 25 -5.86 -8.83 11.61
N ASN A 26 -6.35 -9.24 12.78
CA ASN A 26 -5.53 -9.33 14.00
C ASN A 26 -4.74 -8.02 14.30
N THR A 27 -5.38 -6.86 14.11
CA THR A 27 -4.79 -5.52 14.31
C THR A 27 -3.58 -5.20 13.42
N ARG A 28 -3.48 -5.84 12.25
CA ARG A 28 -2.46 -5.59 11.22
C ARG A 28 -3.03 -4.66 10.15
N ASN A 29 -2.55 -3.42 10.06
CA ASN A 29 -3.05 -2.50 9.03
C ASN A 29 -2.60 -2.92 7.64
N LEU A 30 -3.57 -3.32 6.82
CA LEU A 30 -3.41 -3.71 5.43
C LEU A 30 -4.36 -2.87 4.57
N HIS A 31 -3.96 -1.63 4.31
CA HIS A 31 -4.77 -0.68 3.56
C HIS A 31 -4.22 -0.49 2.14
N ARG A 32 -5.13 -0.32 1.17
CA ARG A 32 -4.80 -0.16 -0.25
C ARG A 32 -5.72 0.85 -0.90
N ASN A 33 -5.15 1.88 -1.52
CA ASN A 33 -5.89 2.74 -2.42
C ASN A 33 -6.04 2.03 -3.78
N VAL A 34 -7.27 1.62 -4.11
CA VAL A 34 -7.62 1.01 -5.40
C VAL A 34 -8.05 2.11 -6.35
N ILE A 35 -7.29 2.33 -7.42
CA ILE A 35 -7.49 3.41 -8.38
C ILE A 35 -7.81 2.83 -9.76
N PHE A 36 -8.90 3.29 -10.36
CA PHE A 36 -9.31 2.93 -11.71
C PHE A 36 -8.85 3.99 -12.71
N ARG A 37 -8.46 3.55 -13.90
CA ARG A 37 -8.12 4.45 -15.01
C ARG A 37 -9.34 5.23 -15.53
N SER A 38 -10.53 4.63 -15.46
CA SER A 38 -11.76 5.21 -16.01
C SER A 38 -12.92 5.03 -15.04
N SER A 39 -13.86 5.96 -15.10
CA SER A 39 -15.12 5.99 -14.36
C SER A 39 -16.25 5.17 -15.01
N SER A 40 -16.01 4.60 -16.19
CA SER A 40 -17.02 3.82 -16.94
C SER A 40 -17.15 2.40 -16.41
N LYS A 41 -18.40 1.93 -16.24
CA LYS A 41 -18.73 0.55 -15.83
C LYS A 41 -18.01 0.09 -14.56
N LEU A 42 -17.85 0.99 -13.58
CA LEU A 42 -17.24 0.63 -12.31
C LEU A 42 -18.05 -0.48 -11.60
N PRO A 43 -17.38 -1.49 -11.05
CA PRO A 43 -18.02 -2.56 -10.30
C PRO A 43 -18.41 -2.06 -8.89
N VAL A 44 -19.15 -2.89 -8.17
CA VAL A 44 -19.26 -2.74 -6.72
C VAL A 44 -17.85 -2.93 -6.11
N PRO A 45 -17.36 -2.03 -5.24
CA PRO A 45 -16.04 -2.16 -4.63
C PRO A 45 -15.89 -3.45 -3.84
N PHE A 46 -14.78 -4.16 -4.04
CA PHE A 46 -14.38 -5.26 -3.16
C PHE A 46 -13.97 -4.70 -1.81
N SER A 47 -14.55 -5.21 -0.73
CA SER A 47 -14.39 -4.69 0.62
C SER A 47 -13.79 -5.72 1.57
N TYR A 48 -13.44 -5.29 2.76
CA TYR A 48 -13.02 -6.18 3.85
C TYR A 48 -14.09 -7.23 4.23
N PHE A 49 -15.38 -6.95 3.97
CA PHE A 49 -16.46 -7.91 4.23
C PHE A 49 -16.48 -9.07 3.22
N ASP A 50 -15.91 -8.87 2.04
CA ASP A 50 -15.77 -9.92 1.03
C ASP A 50 -14.57 -10.82 1.37
N SER A 51 -13.42 -10.21 1.68
CA SER A 51 -12.26 -10.90 2.26
C SER A 51 -11.29 -9.91 2.93
N GLN A 52 -10.55 -10.43 3.91
CA GLN A 52 -9.47 -9.71 4.58
C GLN A 52 -8.10 -9.93 3.91
N LYS A 53 -8.02 -10.83 2.92
CA LYS A 53 -6.77 -11.22 2.24
C LYS A 53 -6.48 -10.34 1.03
N PRO A 54 -5.26 -9.78 0.88
CA PRO A 54 -4.85 -9.07 -0.33
C PRO A 54 -4.95 -9.90 -1.60
N GLU A 55 -4.73 -11.21 -1.52
CA GLU A 55 -4.76 -12.15 -2.64
C GLU A 55 -6.15 -12.23 -3.27
N ASP A 56 -7.20 -12.21 -2.44
CA ASP A 56 -8.60 -12.22 -2.91
C ASP A 56 -8.96 -10.88 -3.56
N LEU A 57 -8.47 -9.76 -3.01
CA LEU A 57 -8.58 -8.45 -3.67
C LEU A 57 -7.89 -8.47 -5.04
N TRP A 58 -6.68 -9.01 -5.13
CA TRP A 58 -5.94 -9.09 -6.41
C TRP A 58 -6.64 -10.00 -7.42
N ALA A 59 -7.21 -11.12 -6.98
CA ALA A 59 -8.02 -11.99 -7.83
C ALA A 59 -9.26 -11.25 -8.35
N TRP A 60 -9.96 -10.51 -7.49
CA TRP A 60 -11.08 -9.66 -7.91
C TRP A 60 -10.63 -8.58 -8.92
N MET A 61 -9.47 -7.95 -8.71
CA MET A 61 -8.90 -6.98 -9.65
C MET A 61 -8.61 -7.60 -11.02
N ASP A 62 -8.16 -8.86 -11.06
CA ASP A 62 -7.96 -9.59 -12.31
C ASP A 62 -9.28 -9.87 -13.05
N GLU A 63 -10.36 -10.18 -12.33
CA GLU A 63 -11.70 -10.26 -12.94
C GLU A 63 -12.15 -8.92 -13.53
N GLN A 64 -11.85 -7.80 -12.85
CA GLN A 64 -12.15 -6.47 -13.38
C GLN A 64 -11.35 -6.19 -14.67
N ARG A 65 -10.10 -6.63 -14.73
CA ARG A 65 -9.29 -6.55 -15.96
C ARG A 65 -9.86 -7.39 -17.10
N LYS A 66 -10.33 -8.61 -16.81
CA LYS A 66 -11.02 -9.46 -17.81
C LYS A 66 -12.30 -8.80 -18.33
N ALA A 67 -12.99 -8.02 -17.49
CA ALA A 67 -14.14 -7.21 -17.88
C ALA A 67 -13.79 -5.91 -18.63
N GLY A 68 -12.51 -5.67 -18.92
CA GLY A 68 -12.03 -4.53 -19.71
C GLY A 68 -11.68 -3.28 -18.89
N LEU A 69 -11.65 -3.37 -17.56
CA LEU A 69 -11.23 -2.26 -16.70
C LEU A 69 -9.71 -2.26 -16.51
N GLN A 70 -9.15 -1.09 -16.23
CA GLN A 70 -7.74 -0.95 -15.84
C GLN A 70 -7.68 -0.29 -14.47
N LEU A 71 -6.95 -0.92 -13.57
CA LEU A 71 -6.84 -0.53 -12.16
C LEU A 71 -5.55 -1.01 -11.54
N LEU A 72 -5.14 -0.33 -10.48
CA LEU A 72 -4.02 -0.69 -9.61
C LEU A 72 -4.41 -0.50 -8.14
N ALA A 73 -3.61 -1.07 -7.25
CA ALA A 73 -3.69 -0.86 -5.81
C ALA A 73 -2.37 -0.24 -5.31
N ILE A 74 -2.44 0.69 -4.37
CA ILE A 74 -1.29 1.28 -3.70
C ILE A 74 -1.37 0.91 -2.22
N PRO A 75 -0.60 -0.11 -1.75
CA PRO A 75 -0.47 -0.39 -0.33
C PRO A 75 0.13 0.81 0.43
N HIS A 76 -0.34 1.04 1.65
CA HIS A 76 0.16 2.08 2.54
C HIS A 76 0.13 1.66 4.01
N ASN A 77 0.76 2.46 4.88
CA ASN A 77 0.94 2.17 6.31
C ASN A 77 1.66 0.84 6.60
N GLY A 78 2.71 0.53 5.84
CA GLY A 78 3.56 -0.64 6.09
C GLY A 78 4.11 -0.68 7.52
N ASN A 79 4.49 0.49 8.06
CA ASN A 79 4.92 0.68 9.44
C ASN A 79 3.91 0.18 10.49
N LEU A 80 2.60 0.19 10.18
CA LEU A 80 1.51 -0.21 11.08
C LEU A 80 0.98 -1.62 10.78
N SER A 81 1.60 -2.33 9.85
CA SER A 81 1.11 -3.64 9.38
C SER A 81 1.45 -4.80 10.30
N ASN A 82 2.24 -4.58 11.36
CA ASN A 82 2.72 -5.64 12.25
C ASN A 82 3.32 -6.82 11.46
N GLY A 83 4.15 -6.46 10.48
CA GLY A 83 4.94 -7.33 9.62
C GLY A 83 4.18 -7.94 8.45
N ALA A 84 2.92 -7.57 8.24
CA ALA A 84 2.08 -8.16 7.20
C ALA A 84 2.35 -7.58 5.81
N MET A 85 2.70 -6.29 5.72
CA MET A 85 2.72 -5.61 4.44
C MET A 85 3.75 -6.21 3.49
N PHE A 86 4.98 -6.44 3.98
CA PHE A 86 6.08 -6.99 3.19
C PHE A 86 6.52 -8.36 3.71
N ALA A 87 5.55 -9.17 4.15
CA ALA A 87 5.80 -10.54 4.62
C ALA A 87 6.44 -11.40 3.51
N LEU A 88 7.26 -12.37 3.93
CA LEU A 88 7.87 -13.37 3.03
C LEU A 88 7.03 -14.64 2.90
N GLU A 89 5.78 -14.56 3.36
CA GLU A 89 4.76 -15.60 3.29
C GLU A 89 3.45 -14.98 2.81
N ASP A 90 2.60 -15.79 2.18
CA ASP A 90 1.24 -15.41 1.80
C ASP A 90 0.30 -15.37 3.02
N SER A 91 -0.95 -14.98 2.80
CA SER A 91 -1.96 -14.90 3.87
C SER A 91 -2.28 -16.24 4.55
N ASP A 92 -1.89 -17.37 3.96
CA ASP A 92 -2.05 -18.72 4.50
C ASP A 92 -0.76 -19.25 5.17
N GLY A 93 0.30 -18.43 5.22
CA GLY A 93 1.58 -18.75 5.84
C GLY A 93 2.52 -19.57 4.95
N ASN A 94 2.21 -19.72 3.66
CA ASN A 94 3.12 -20.41 2.73
C ASN A 94 4.21 -19.45 2.24
N PRO A 95 5.43 -19.94 1.96
CA PRO A 95 6.47 -19.12 1.35
C PRO A 95 6.01 -18.46 0.03
N ILE A 96 6.46 -17.23 -0.23
CA ILE A 96 6.11 -16.54 -1.48
C ILE A 96 6.49 -17.39 -2.70
N SER A 97 5.48 -17.69 -3.51
CA SER A 97 5.65 -18.35 -4.80
C SER A 97 5.86 -17.34 -5.93
N ARG A 98 6.35 -17.82 -7.08
CA ARG A 98 6.42 -17.01 -8.31
C ARG A 98 5.03 -16.44 -8.68
N ALA A 99 3.98 -17.26 -8.61
CA ALA A 99 2.62 -16.85 -8.97
C ALA A 99 2.07 -15.75 -8.04
N TYR A 100 2.38 -15.82 -6.73
CA TYR A 100 2.08 -14.74 -5.80
C TYR A 100 2.79 -13.46 -6.22
N ALA A 101 4.10 -13.52 -6.46
CA ALA A 101 4.90 -12.35 -6.77
C ALA A 101 4.48 -11.69 -8.10
N GLU A 102 4.14 -12.48 -9.11
CA GLU A 102 3.59 -11.99 -10.38
C GLU A 102 2.24 -11.30 -10.18
N THR A 103 1.37 -11.88 -9.34
CA THR A 103 0.07 -11.30 -9.03
C THR A 103 0.21 -10.01 -8.26
N ARG A 104 1.10 -9.96 -7.26
CA ARG A 104 1.39 -8.75 -6.51
C ARG A 104 1.91 -7.65 -7.42
N MET A 105 2.96 -7.90 -8.21
CA MET A 105 3.54 -6.87 -9.09
C MET A 105 2.64 -6.43 -10.25
N ARG A 106 1.66 -7.23 -10.63
CA ARG A 106 0.61 -6.82 -11.58
C ARG A 106 -0.37 -5.83 -10.95
N ASN A 107 -0.64 -5.96 -9.66
CA ASN A 107 -1.66 -5.17 -8.95
C ASN A 107 -1.08 -3.98 -8.20
N GLU A 108 0.09 -4.14 -7.59
CA GLU A 108 0.75 -3.20 -6.68
C GLU A 108 2.12 -2.84 -7.24
N ARG A 109 2.20 -1.75 -8.00
CA ARG A 109 3.47 -1.24 -8.54
C ARG A 109 4.03 -0.06 -7.78
N LEU A 110 3.22 0.51 -6.89
CA LEU A 110 3.55 1.63 -6.05
C LEU A 110 3.29 1.25 -4.60
N THR A 111 4.07 1.78 -3.67
CA THR A 111 3.77 1.74 -2.24
C THR A 111 3.88 3.14 -1.68
N GLU A 112 2.99 3.48 -0.75
CA GLU A 112 3.14 4.72 0.00
C GLU A 112 4.21 4.52 1.08
N ILE A 113 5.24 5.33 1.03
CA ILE A 113 6.40 5.23 1.93
C ILE A 113 6.26 6.14 3.15
N ILE A 114 5.42 7.17 3.07
CA ILE A 114 5.20 8.12 4.17
C ILE A 114 3.77 8.64 4.18
N GLN A 115 3.23 8.76 5.39
CA GLN A 115 1.92 9.31 5.68
C GLN A 115 1.95 10.14 6.98
N THR A 116 0.86 10.83 7.35
CA THR A 116 0.79 11.51 8.67
C THR A 116 0.92 10.53 9.84
N LYS A 117 0.66 9.24 9.61
CA LYS A 117 0.94 8.16 10.57
C LYS A 117 2.39 7.66 10.49
N GLY A 118 3.32 8.55 10.17
CA GLY A 118 4.76 8.32 10.10
C GLY A 118 5.25 7.62 8.84
N GLN A 119 6.58 7.48 8.77
CA GLN A 119 7.26 6.83 7.64
C GLN A 119 7.31 5.30 7.77
N SER A 120 7.23 4.66 6.60
CA SER A 120 7.40 3.21 6.35
C SER A 120 8.67 2.91 5.57
N GLU A 121 9.61 3.84 5.48
CA GLU A 121 10.88 3.71 4.77
C GLU A 121 11.84 2.77 5.53
N THR A 122 12.15 3.08 6.78
CA THR A 122 13.08 2.33 7.65
C THR A 122 12.86 2.63 9.14
N HIS A 123 13.64 2.01 10.01
CA HIS A 123 13.68 2.29 11.45
C HIS A 123 15.12 2.32 11.97
N PRO A 124 15.45 3.12 13.02
CA PRO A 124 16.82 3.18 13.56
C PRO A 124 17.37 1.83 14.04
N LEU A 125 16.49 0.92 14.47
CA LEU A 125 16.87 -0.45 14.85
C LEU A 125 17.39 -1.30 13.67
N MET A 126 17.06 -0.94 12.43
CA MET A 126 17.48 -1.64 11.21
C MET A 126 18.55 -0.86 10.43
N ALA A 127 18.61 0.46 10.62
CA ALA A 127 19.56 1.35 9.98
C ALA A 127 20.25 2.25 11.03
N PRO A 128 21.04 1.69 11.97
CA PRO A 128 21.59 2.45 13.09
C PRO A 128 22.63 3.51 12.69
N ASN A 129 23.19 3.40 11.49
CA ASN A 129 24.18 4.34 10.95
C ASN A 129 23.55 5.37 9.99
N ASP A 130 22.23 5.35 9.81
CA ASP A 130 21.51 6.30 8.98
C ASP A 130 20.89 7.39 9.86
N GLU A 131 21.40 8.61 9.75
CA GLU A 131 20.96 9.76 10.56
C GLU A 131 19.49 10.13 10.32
N PHE A 132 18.91 9.76 9.17
CA PHE A 132 17.52 10.03 8.83
C PHE A 132 16.58 8.89 9.20
N ALA A 133 17.08 7.75 9.66
CA ALA A 133 16.24 6.60 10.01
C ALA A 133 15.22 6.90 11.12
N GLY A 134 15.47 7.91 11.95
CA GLY A 134 14.59 8.35 13.04
C GLY A 134 13.54 9.39 12.64
N PHE A 135 13.48 9.80 11.37
CA PHE A 135 12.51 10.79 10.89
C PHE A 135 11.07 10.26 11.03
N GLU A 136 10.16 11.10 11.56
CA GLU A 136 8.70 10.88 11.61
C GLU A 136 8.27 9.44 11.95
N ILE A 137 8.82 8.87 13.03
CA ILE A 137 8.47 7.51 13.47
C ILE A 137 7.18 7.51 14.27
N TRP A 138 6.23 6.69 13.80
CA TRP A 138 4.97 6.45 14.50
C TRP A 138 5.02 5.15 15.29
N THR A 139 4.58 5.18 16.55
CA THR A 139 4.72 4.04 17.49
C THR A 139 3.39 3.51 18.03
N LYS A 140 2.28 4.15 17.69
CA LYS A 140 0.95 3.82 18.22
C LYS A 140 0.10 3.09 17.17
N PRO A 141 -0.80 2.18 17.55
CA PRO A 141 -1.78 1.65 16.63
C PRO A 141 -2.72 2.78 16.15
N VAL A 142 -3.32 2.61 14.97
CA VAL A 142 -4.31 3.58 14.44
C VAL A 142 -5.61 3.55 15.22
N ALA A 143 -5.99 2.38 15.74
CA ALA A 143 -7.17 2.18 16.56
C ALA A 143 -6.91 1.13 17.64
N GLY A 144 -7.53 1.30 18.80
CA GLY A 144 -7.43 0.38 19.93
C GLY A 144 -6.14 0.54 20.77
N PRO A 145 -6.04 -0.20 21.88
CA PRO A 145 -4.86 -0.17 22.75
C PRO A 145 -3.71 -1.02 22.18
N GLY A 146 -2.47 -0.70 22.56
CA GLY A 146 -1.29 -1.51 22.25
C GLY A 146 -0.12 -0.71 21.67
N THR A 147 0.91 -1.43 21.20
CA THR A 147 2.05 -0.88 20.47
C THR A 147 2.19 -1.57 19.13
N VAL A 148 2.71 -0.85 18.15
CA VAL A 148 3.06 -1.42 16.85
C VAL A 148 4.42 -2.10 16.97
N LYS A 149 4.52 -3.34 16.51
CA LYS A 149 5.79 -4.06 16.51
C LYS A 149 6.70 -3.47 15.43
N VAL A 150 7.96 -3.25 15.78
CA VAL A 150 8.99 -2.86 14.80
C VAL A 150 9.57 -4.14 14.19
N LEU A 151 9.19 -4.45 12.96
CA LEU A 151 9.60 -5.66 12.24
C LEU A 151 10.16 -5.29 10.86
N GLU A 152 11.17 -6.01 10.37
CA GLU A 152 11.74 -5.74 9.05
C GLU A 152 10.68 -5.73 7.94
N THR A 153 9.68 -6.61 8.02
CA THR A 153 8.59 -6.74 7.04
C THR A 153 7.53 -5.63 7.13
N ASN A 154 7.74 -4.61 7.96
CA ASN A 154 6.97 -3.37 7.93
C ASN A 154 7.52 -2.34 6.94
N TYR A 155 8.82 -2.38 6.63
CA TYR A 155 9.53 -1.26 6.05
C TYR A 155 9.92 -1.52 4.60
N VAL A 156 9.74 -0.51 3.76
CA VAL A 156 9.96 -0.56 2.31
C VAL A 156 11.43 -0.84 1.98
N ARG A 157 12.39 -0.26 2.73
CA ARG A 157 13.83 -0.52 2.52
C ARG A 157 14.17 -2.01 2.66
N ASN A 158 13.63 -2.66 3.69
CA ASN A 158 13.80 -4.10 3.90
C ASN A 158 13.04 -4.92 2.85
N ALA A 159 11.86 -4.45 2.41
CA ALA A 159 11.14 -5.07 1.30
C ALA A 159 11.99 -5.08 0.03
N PHE A 160 12.65 -3.98 -0.32
CA PHE A 160 13.57 -3.92 -1.47
C PHE A 160 14.73 -4.90 -1.33
N ARG A 161 15.35 -4.99 -0.14
CA ARG A 161 16.43 -5.97 0.13
C ARG A 161 15.94 -7.40 -0.06
N ASN A 162 14.82 -7.76 0.58
CA ASN A 162 14.27 -9.11 0.51
C ASN A 162 13.75 -9.43 -0.90
N GLY A 163 13.25 -8.43 -1.61
CA GLY A 163 12.81 -8.52 -3.00
C GLY A 163 13.92 -8.94 -3.96
N MET A 164 15.13 -8.41 -3.78
CA MET A 164 16.31 -8.85 -4.55
C MET A 164 16.66 -10.32 -4.28
N VAL A 165 16.51 -10.79 -3.03
CA VAL A 165 16.71 -12.20 -2.69
C VAL A 165 15.66 -13.07 -3.38
N LEU A 166 14.37 -12.68 -3.31
CA LEU A 166 13.29 -13.40 -3.98
C LEU A 166 13.45 -13.41 -5.50
N GLN A 167 13.92 -12.33 -6.11
CA GLN A 167 14.27 -12.30 -7.54
C GLN A 167 15.29 -13.39 -7.90
N GLN A 168 16.27 -13.66 -7.03
CA GLN A 168 17.28 -14.68 -7.27
C GLN A 168 16.74 -16.11 -7.03
N THR A 169 15.85 -16.30 -6.06
CA THR A 169 15.37 -17.64 -5.67
C THR A 169 14.15 -18.10 -6.47
N ILE A 170 13.17 -17.23 -6.68
CA ILE A 170 11.91 -17.53 -7.38
C ILE A 170 11.81 -16.83 -8.74
N GLY A 171 12.81 -16.05 -9.14
CA GLY A 171 12.92 -15.43 -10.47
C GLY A 171 12.02 -14.22 -10.70
N ILE A 172 11.42 -13.65 -9.64
CA ILE A 172 10.64 -12.41 -9.68
C ILE A 172 10.68 -11.71 -8.32
N ASN A 173 10.75 -10.38 -8.33
CA ASN A 173 10.72 -9.54 -7.14
C ASN A 173 9.28 -9.09 -6.82
N PRO A 174 8.64 -9.55 -5.73
CA PRO A 174 7.30 -9.09 -5.34
C PRO A 174 7.25 -7.67 -4.77
N PHE A 175 8.41 -7.03 -4.56
CA PHE A 175 8.58 -5.75 -3.89
C PHE A 175 9.30 -4.72 -4.77
N GLU A 176 9.24 -4.85 -6.10
CA GLU A 176 9.84 -3.90 -7.04
C GLU A 176 8.96 -2.65 -7.23
N TYR A 177 8.81 -1.87 -6.17
CA TYR A 177 7.89 -0.73 -6.16
C TYR A 177 8.53 0.59 -6.60
N GLY A 178 7.72 1.44 -7.23
CA GLY A 178 7.87 2.89 -7.09
C GLY A 178 7.29 3.37 -5.75
N VAL A 179 7.65 4.58 -5.32
CA VAL A 179 7.21 5.11 -4.02
C VAL A 179 6.36 6.36 -4.20
N VAL A 180 5.36 6.53 -3.33
CA VAL A 180 4.52 7.73 -3.22
C VAL A 180 4.44 8.18 -1.76
N GLY A 181 4.02 9.42 -1.53
CA GLY A 181 3.68 9.94 -0.21
C GLY A 181 2.24 10.45 -0.20
N GLY A 182 1.58 10.38 0.95
CA GLY A 182 0.18 10.78 1.08
C GLY A 182 -0.16 11.37 2.44
N GLY A 183 -1.28 12.08 2.52
CA GLY A 183 -1.75 12.67 3.77
C GLY A 183 -2.65 11.74 4.57
N ASP A 184 -3.54 11.04 3.86
CA ASP A 184 -4.62 10.20 4.40
C ASP A 184 -5.33 10.83 5.62
N ILE A 185 -5.85 12.04 5.36
CA ILE A 185 -6.54 12.89 6.34
C ILE A 185 -8.07 12.85 6.21
N HIS A 186 -8.63 12.06 5.27
CA HIS A 186 -10.07 11.81 5.08
C HIS A 186 -11.01 13.03 5.03
N THR A 187 -10.50 14.24 4.84
CA THR A 187 -11.27 15.50 4.97
C THR A 187 -11.53 16.20 3.64
N SER A 188 -11.14 15.61 2.51
CA SER A 188 -11.18 16.23 1.16
C SER A 188 -10.42 17.56 1.05
N ILE A 189 -9.63 17.92 2.06
CA ILE A 189 -8.83 19.14 2.13
C ILE A 189 -7.36 18.71 2.12
N VAL A 190 -6.48 19.52 1.51
CA VAL A 190 -5.02 19.36 1.67
C VAL A 190 -4.57 20.34 2.75
N SER A 191 -4.28 19.83 3.94
CA SER A 191 -3.80 20.66 5.07
C SER A 191 -2.28 20.58 5.29
N HIS A 192 -1.57 19.81 4.46
CA HIS A 192 -0.11 19.66 4.56
C HIS A 192 0.55 20.78 3.76
N GLU A 193 1.42 21.55 4.41
CA GLU A 193 2.29 22.50 3.75
C GLU A 193 3.75 22.28 4.15
N GLU A 194 4.67 22.62 3.23
CA GLU A 194 6.10 22.39 3.38
C GLU A 194 6.85 23.59 3.98
N TYR A 195 6.20 24.75 4.13
CA TYR A 195 6.86 26.04 4.40
C TYR A 195 6.73 26.54 5.85
N GLN A 196 5.84 25.95 6.66
CA GLN A 196 5.61 26.27 8.07
C GLN A 196 6.06 25.11 8.95
N HIS A 197 7.37 24.85 8.93
CA HIS A 197 8.03 23.96 9.88
C HIS A 197 9.00 24.81 10.70
N THR A 198 8.50 25.41 11.78
CA THR A 198 9.30 26.12 12.81
C THR A 198 9.66 25.20 13.95
#